data_AF-A0AA97HSR2-F1
#
_entry.id   AF-A0AA97HSR2-F1
#
_cell.length_a   1.000
_cell.length_b   1.000
_cell.length_c   1.000
_cell.angle_alpha   90.00
_cell.angle_beta   90.00
_cell.angle_gamma   90.00
#
_symmetry.space_group_name_H-M   'P 1'
#
loop_
_entity.id
_entity.type
_entity.pdbx_description
1 polymer ?
#
loop_
_entity_poly.entity_id
_entity_poly.type
_entity_poly.pdbx_seq_one_letter_code
_entity_poly.pdbx_strand_id
1 'polypeptide(L)'
;MKHLIVKTLNKDYKALIALKNFPNGGAASSYDLGYIISQIIYRLGEDEFLSLVKKFPKNEQNFEGLIDVGLEYGDNNYDGKMDDKKFEQEFPKLYQFLIITPNY
;
A
#
# COMPACT_ATOMS: atom_id res chain seq x y z
N MET A 1 2.34 10.36 11.45
CA MET A 1 1.89 9.11 10.81
C MET A 1 0.49 8.65 11.25
N LYS A 2 0.20 8.37 12.53
CA LYS A 2 -1.11 7.85 13.00
C LYS A 2 -2.34 8.60 12.45
N HIS A 3 -2.32 9.93 12.45
CA HIS A 3 -3.39 10.76 11.89
C HIS A 3 -3.62 10.53 10.39
N LEU A 4 -2.55 10.33 9.62
CA LEU A 4 -2.64 10.05 8.18
C LEU A 4 -3.29 8.69 7.95
N ILE A 5 -2.89 7.66 8.71
CA ILE A 5 -3.50 6.32 8.65
C ILE A 5 -5.01 6.41 8.88
N VAL A 6 -5.44 7.09 9.96
CA VAL A 6 -6.88 7.23 10.27
C VAL A 6 -7.63 7.93 9.14
N LYS A 7 -7.06 9.02 8.58
CA LYS A 7 -7.68 9.71 7.45
C LYS A 7 -7.75 8.86 6.20
N THR A 8 -6.71 8.09 5.90
CA THR A 8 -6.71 7.14 4.78
C THR A 8 -7.77 6.06 4.96
N LEU A 9 -7.92 5.50 6.17
CA LEU A 9 -9.01 4.55 6.48
C LEU A 9 -10.40 5.19 6.34
N ASN A 10 -10.51 6.51 6.51
CA ASN A 10 -11.71 7.29 6.20
C ASN A 10 -11.79 7.74 4.72
N LYS A 11 -11.05 7.05 3.83
CA LYS A 11 -11.09 7.23 2.37
C LYS A 11 -10.59 8.60 1.87
N ASP A 12 -9.78 9.31 2.66
CA ASP A 12 -9.09 10.53 2.22
C ASP A 12 -7.86 10.18 1.36
N TYR A 13 -8.00 10.32 0.04
CA TYR A 13 -6.92 10.00 -0.91
C TYR A 13 -5.71 10.94 -0.75
N LYS A 14 -5.89 12.18 -0.30
CA LYS A 14 -4.78 13.12 -0.04
C LYS A 14 -3.97 12.67 1.17
N ALA A 15 -4.63 12.09 2.17
CA ALA A 15 -3.94 11.49 3.30
C ALA A 15 -3.14 10.25 2.88
N LEU A 16 -3.63 9.44 1.93
CA LEU A 16 -2.88 8.31 1.36
C LEU A 16 -1.62 8.79 0.60
N ILE A 17 -1.71 9.87 -0.19
CA ILE A 17 -0.54 10.51 -0.81
C ILE A 17 0.49 10.93 0.25
N ALA A 18 0.03 11.66 1.26
CA ALA A 18 0.90 12.14 2.34
C ALA A 18 1.50 11.01 3.17
N LEU A 19 0.78 9.89 3.33
CA LEU A 19 1.28 8.71 4.02
C LEU A 19 2.36 8.00 3.21
N LYS A 20 2.13 7.78 1.91
CA LYS A 20 3.12 7.19 1.00
C LYS A 20 4.42 7.99 0.96
N ASN A 21 4.32 9.32 1.02
CA ASN A 21 5.48 10.23 1.00
C ASN A 21 5.97 10.59 2.42
N PHE A 22 5.51 9.90 3.46
CA PHE A 22 5.87 10.25 4.82
C PHE A 22 7.37 10.04 5.03
N PRO A 23 8.12 11.02 5.60
CA PRO A 23 9.56 10.90 5.77
C PRO A 23 9.90 9.66 6.59
N ASN A 24 10.51 8.70 5.92
CA ASN A 24 10.98 7.47 6.48
C ASN A 24 12.51 7.51 6.27
N GLY A 25 13.29 7.36 7.34
CA GLY A 25 14.74 7.64 7.39
C GLY A 25 15.65 6.75 6.52
N GLY A 26 15.22 6.35 5.32
CA GLY A 26 15.95 5.53 4.35
C GLY A 26 15.30 4.16 4.10
N ALA A 27 16.02 3.29 3.39
CA ALA A 27 15.49 2.02 2.86
C ALA A 27 14.82 1.10 3.91
N ALA A 28 15.37 0.99 5.13
CA ALA A 28 14.81 0.13 6.18
C ALA A 28 13.40 0.57 6.62
N SER A 29 13.12 1.87 6.56
CA SER A 29 11.82 2.43 6.95
C SER A 29 10.76 2.34 5.84
N SER A 30 11.12 1.82 4.67
CA SER A 30 10.16 1.43 3.64
C SER A 30 9.45 0.12 3.99
N TYR A 31 10.02 -0.73 4.85
CA TYR A 31 9.38 -1.95 5.34
C TYR A 31 8.19 -1.64 6.26
N ASP A 32 8.40 -0.78 7.27
CA ASP A 32 7.31 -0.34 8.16
C ASP A 32 6.20 0.37 7.39
N LEU A 33 6.58 1.25 6.46
CA LEU A 33 5.61 1.95 5.62
C LEU A 33 4.88 0.98 4.69
N GLY A 34 5.60 0.03 4.10
CA GLY A 34 5.02 -1.03 3.28
C GLY A 34 4.01 -1.86 4.05
N TYR A 35 4.37 -2.33 5.25
CA TYR A 35 3.47 -3.04 6.15
C TYR A 35 2.22 -2.21 6.47
N ILE A 36 2.37 -0.93 6.79
CA ILE A 36 1.23 -0.04 7.04
C ILE A 36 0.33 0.07 5.81
N ILE A 37 0.89 0.17 4.60
CA ILE A 37 0.11 0.19 3.35
C ILE A 37 -0.64 -1.14 3.16
N SER A 38 0.01 -2.29 3.33
CA SER A 38 -0.65 -3.61 3.27
C SER A 38 -1.81 -3.71 4.25
N GLN A 39 -1.61 -3.27 5.49
CA GLN A 39 -2.66 -3.24 6.52
C GLN A 39 -3.82 -2.28 6.19
N ILE A 40 -3.55 -1.19 5.49
CA ILE A 40 -4.60 -0.31 4.98
C ILE A 40 -5.41 -1.01 3.87
N ILE A 41 -4.74 -1.72 2.95
CA ILE A 41 -5.41 -2.48 1.89
C ILE A 41 -6.30 -3.56 2.52
N TYR A 42 -5.80 -4.34 3.48
CA TYR A 42 -6.60 -5.35 4.18
C TYR A 42 -7.83 -4.77 4.90
N ARG A 43 -7.69 -3.60 5.53
CA ARG A 43 -8.80 -2.96 6.26
C ARG A 43 -9.85 -2.32 5.36
N LEU A 44 -9.44 -1.75 4.23
CA LEU A 44 -10.36 -1.12 3.28
C LEU A 44 -10.98 -2.13 2.31
N GLY A 45 -10.25 -3.20 2.01
CA GLY A 45 -10.48 -4.04 0.85
C GLY A 45 -9.79 -3.49 -0.39
N GLU A 46 -9.39 -4.41 -1.28
CA GLU A 46 -8.65 -4.10 -2.50
C GLU A 46 -9.38 -3.11 -3.42
N ASP A 47 -10.68 -3.31 -3.68
CA ASP A 47 -11.46 -2.46 -4.58
C ASP A 47 -11.55 -1.00 -4.08
N GLU A 48 -11.72 -0.82 -2.78
CA GLU A 48 -11.78 0.49 -2.15
C GLU A 48 -10.41 1.19 -2.21
N PHE A 49 -9.33 0.47 -1.90
CA PHE A 49 -7.99 1.00 -2.04
C PHE A 49 -7.67 1.39 -3.49
N LEU A 50 -8.00 0.53 -4.45
CA LEU A 50 -7.86 0.82 -5.88
C LEU A 50 -8.63 2.08 -6.29
N SER A 51 -9.84 2.30 -5.74
CA SER A 51 -10.63 3.51 -6.00
C SER A 51 -9.94 4.78 -5.49
N LEU A 52 -9.16 4.68 -4.39
CA LEU A 52 -8.36 5.79 -3.88
C LEU A 52 -7.16 6.04 -4.79
N VAL A 53 -6.43 5.00 -5.16
CA VAL A 53 -5.25 5.08 -6.06
C VAL A 53 -5.62 5.71 -7.40
N LYS A 54 -6.79 5.37 -7.97
CA LYS A 54 -7.29 5.97 -9.22
C LYS A 54 -7.50 7.48 -9.17
N LYS A 55 -7.60 8.08 -7.98
CA LYS A 55 -7.71 9.55 -7.80
C LYS A 55 -6.35 10.26 -7.86
N PHE A 56 -5.25 9.52 -7.88
CA PHE A 56 -3.90 10.07 -7.87
C PHE A 56 -3.49 10.51 -9.28
N PRO A 57 -2.63 11.53 -9.40
CA PRO A 57 -1.85 11.74 -10.61
C PRO A 57 -1.15 10.44 -11.02
N LYS A 58 -1.09 10.13 -12.32
CA LYS A 58 -0.53 8.87 -12.83
C LYS A 58 0.89 8.59 -12.30
N ASN A 59 1.74 9.62 -12.23
CA ASN A 59 3.11 9.53 -11.73
C ASN A 59 3.22 9.28 -10.21
N GLU A 60 2.12 9.34 -9.47
CA GLU A 60 2.07 9.05 -8.03
C GLU A 60 1.43 7.70 -7.70
N GLN A 61 0.99 6.94 -8.70
CA GLN A 61 0.35 5.62 -8.52
C GLN A 61 1.34 4.48 -8.26
N ASN A 62 2.63 4.76 -8.16
CA ASN A 62 3.68 3.77 -7.87
C ASN A 62 3.65 3.32 -6.39
N PHE A 63 2.79 2.34 -6.09
CA PHE A 63 2.68 1.69 -4.78
C PHE A 63 3.37 0.32 -4.71
N GLU A 64 3.67 -0.29 -5.86
CA GLU A 64 4.25 -1.63 -6.01
C GLU A 64 5.31 -1.95 -4.96
N GLY A 65 6.44 -1.22 -4.97
CA GLY A 65 7.55 -1.51 -4.08
C GLY A 65 7.22 -1.40 -2.59
N LEU A 66 6.23 -0.59 -2.19
CA LEU A 66 5.77 -0.56 -0.79
C LEU A 66 4.89 -1.77 -0.48
N ILE A 67 4.02 -2.17 -1.41
CA ILE A 67 3.15 -3.33 -1.24
C ILE A 67 3.98 -4.60 -1.20
N ASP A 68 4.93 -4.79 -2.11
CA ASP A 68 5.81 -5.96 -2.15
C ASP A 68 6.56 -6.14 -0.84
N VAL A 69 7.27 -5.12 -0.38
CA VAL A 69 8.03 -5.25 0.87
C VAL A 69 7.13 -5.39 2.10
N GLY A 70 5.92 -4.82 2.07
CA GLY A 70 4.94 -4.98 3.14
C GLY A 70 4.31 -6.37 3.21
N LEU A 71 4.21 -7.06 2.07
CA LEU A 71 3.75 -8.43 1.97
C LEU A 71 4.88 -9.45 2.23
N GLU A 72 6.09 -9.15 1.79
CA GLU A 72 7.26 -10.01 1.97
C GLU A 72 7.73 -10.03 3.43
N TYR A 73 7.96 -8.86 4.01
CA TYR A 73 8.58 -8.72 5.32
C TYR A 73 7.60 -8.40 6.45
N GLY A 74 6.33 -8.13 6.13
CA GLY A 74 5.30 -7.83 7.11
C GLY A 74 4.73 -9.08 7.79
N ASP A 75 4.32 -8.92 9.04
CA ASP A 75 3.48 -9.88 9.78
C ASP A 75 2.01 -9.47 9.63
N ASN A 76 1.42 -9.78 8.48
CA ASN A 76 0.04 -9.40 8.16
C ASN A 76 -1.00 -10.38 8.72
N ASN A 77 -0.56 -11.58 9.14
CA ASN A 77 -1.41 -12.59 9.75
C ASN A 77 -1.36 -12.60 11.30
N TYR A 78 -0.45 -11.81 11.90
CA TYR A 78 -0.24 -11.62 13.34
C TYR A 78 0.30 -12.87 14.08
N ASP A 79 1.09 -13.71 13.42
CA ASP A 79 1.73 -14.91 14.00
C ASP A 79 3.15 -14.65 14.54
N GLY A 80 3.63 -13.41 14.43
CA GLY A 80 4.97 -13.00 14.85
C GLY A 80 6.07 -13.33 13.84
N LYS A 81 5.73 -13.69 12.59
CA LYS A 81 6.67 -14.01 11.52
C LYS A 81 6.41 -13.18 10.27
N MET A 82 7.40 -13.13 9.39
CA MET A 82 7.27 -12.55 8.07
C MET A 82 6.41 -13.46 7.19
N ASP A 83 5.53 -12.89 6.37
CA ASP A 83 4.57 -13.66 5.57
C ASP A 83 5.12 -14.21 4.24
N ASP A 84 6.13 -13.57 3.62
CA ASP A 84 6.60 -13.86 2.24
C ASP A 84 5.46 -13.90 1.18
N LYS A 85 4.42 -13.08 1.36
CA LYS A 85 3.29 -12.97 0.43
C LYS A 85 3.70 -12.25 -0.86
N LYS A 86 3.00 -12.55 -1.97
CA LYS A 86 3.23 -11.93 -3.29
C LYS A 86 2.08 -11.02 -3.70
N PHE A 87 2.41 -9.86 -4.23
CA PHE A 87 1.42 -8.83 -4.58
C PHE A 87 0.41 -9.32 -5.63
N GLU A 88 0.85 -10.03 -6.67
CA GLU A 88 -0.06 -10.55 -7.70
C GLU A 88 -1.07 -11.58 -7.18
N GLN A 89 -0.77 -12.24 -6.06
CA GLN A 89 -1.64 -13.24 -5.45
C GLN A 89 -2.59 -12.62 -4.42
N GLU A 90 -2.08 -11.70 -3.60
CA GLU A 90 -2.85 -11.11 -2.50
C GLU A 90 -3.81 -10.01 -2.99
N PHE A 91 -3.38 -9.19 -3.94
CA PHE A 91 -4.13 -8.05 -4.48
C PHE A 91 -4.10 -8.05 -6.02
N PRO A 92 -4.73 -9.02 -6.68
CA PRO A 92 -4.62 -9.25 -8.13
C PRO A 92 -5.19 -8.11 -8.99
N LYS A 93 -6.26 -7.43 -8.58
CA LYS A 93 -6.85 -6.30 -9.32
C LYS A 93 -5.96 -5.07 -9.24
N LEU A 94 -5.38 -4.82 -8.07
CA LEU A 94 -4.45 -3.71 -7.86
C LEU A 94 -3.15 -3.96 -8.62
N TYR A 95 -2.63 -5.19 -8.60
CA TYR A 95 -1.48 -5.61 -9.40
C TYR A 95 -1.75 -5.44 -10.90
N GLN A 96 -2.89 -5.91 -11.39
CA GLN A 96 -3.31 -5.74 -12.78
C GLN A 96 -3.32 -4.26 -13.19
N PHE A 97 -3.85 -3.39 -12.34
CA PHE A 97 -3.95 -1.95 -12.63
C PHE A 97 -2.60 -1.23 -12.60
N LEU A 98 -1.71 -1.58 -11.66
CA LEU A 98 -0.45 -0.88 -11.47
C LEU A 98 0.68 -1.39 -12.36
N ILE A 99 0.68 -2.69 -12.69
CA ILE A 99 1.82 -3.37 -13.33
C ILE A 99 1.50 -3.83 -14.74
N ILE A 100 0.39 -4.57 -14.93
CA ILE A 100 0.11 -5.26 -16.21
C ILE A 100 -0.55 -4.33 -17.22
N THR A 101 -1.47 -3.46 -16.79
CA THR A 101 -2.12 -2.48 -17.67
C THR A 101 -1.80 -1.06 -17.22
N PRO A 102 -0.54 -0.60 -17.32
CA PRO A 102 -0.25 0.80 -17.11
C PRO A 102 -1.06 1.58 -18.15
N ASN A 103 -1.98 2.43 -17.70
CA ASN A 103 -2.76 3.28 -18.59
C ASN A 103 -1.79 4.31 -19.21
N TYR A 104 -1.22 4.01 -20.39
CA TYR A 104 -0.41 4.95 -21.17
C TYR A 104 -1.33 6.01 -21.79
#